data_AF-A0A7S1ZPX0-F1
#
_entry.id   AF-A0A7S1ZPX0-F1
#
_cell.length_a   1.000
_cell.length_b   1.000
_cell.length_c   1.000
_cell.angle_alpha   90.00
_cell.angle_beta   90.00
_cell.angle_gamma   90.00
#
_symmetry.space_group_name_H-M   'P 1'
#
loop_
_entity.id
_entity.type
_entity.pdbx_description
1 polymer ?
#
loop_
_entity_poly.entity_id
_entity_poly.type
_entity_poly.pdbx_seq_one_letter_code
_entity_poly.pdbx_strand_id
1 'polypeptide(L)'
;VDDLWGNHIDPMNIDPTWRDVFPKNDVLGGYIGDGHPLCEDLPEKMFLKKGAVYRFLGTSKLSELGGQDPPEFETRDDVEILTLDGNSALKGLLCNEQEGVCKYANSVTVGTNLECKGAECRVDTVRVVDVGGRFYEYVRPSCVEQAFYNGAKKISQKERHWPAVCANPSLPVALGACCLSNKHE
;
A
#
# COMPACT_ATOMS: atom_id res chain seq x y z
N VAL A 1 33.93 -29.88 7.86
CA VAL A 1 34.07 -30.61 6.57
C VAL A 1 32.81 -30.28 5.84
N ASP A 2 32.80 -29.11 5.21
CA ASP A 2 31.57 -28.45 4.78
C ASP A 2 31.76 -28.09 3.32
N ASP A 3 31.49 -29.08 2.48
CA ASP A 3 31.31 -28.83 1.06
C ASP A 3 30.29 -29.81 0.49
N LEU A 4 29.49 -29.30 -0.46
CA LEU A 4 28.76 -30.05 -1.51
C LEU A 4 27.37 -30.65 -1.25
N TRP A 5 26.37 -29.91 -0.73
CA TRP A 5 24.95 -30.22 -1.05
C TRP A 5 24.10 -28.97 -1.30
N GLY A 6 24.65 -27.97 -2.00
CA GLY A 6 23.85 -26.92 -2.61
C GLY A 6 23.34 -27.38 -3.98
N ASN A 7 22.08 -27.10 -4.30
CA ASN A 7 21.57 -27.33 -5.66
C ASN A 7 22.28 -26.36 -6.63
N HIS A 8 23.38 -26.79 -7.24
CA HIS A 8 24.19 -25.98 -8.17
C HIS A 8 23.68 -26.02 -9.61
N ILE A 9 22.72 -26.90 -9.91
CA ILE A 9 22.14 -27.04 -11.24
C ILE A 9 20.92 -26.12 -11.41
N ASP A 10 20.26 -25.74 -10.32
CA ASP A 10 19.26 -24.65 -10.29
C ASP A 10 18.99 -24.24 -8.83
N PRO A 11 19.77 -23.31 -8.23
CA PRO A 11 19.43 -22.78 -6.92
C PRO A 11 18.21 -21.87 -7.09
N MET A 12 17.01 -22.47 -7.12
CA MET A 12 15.75 -21.76 -7.08
C MET A 12 15.68 -20.96 -5.78
N ASN A 13 16.19 -19.73 -5.82
CA ASN A 13 16.15 -18.79 -4.71
C ASN A 13 14.84 -18.00 -4.82
N ILE A 14 13.91 -18.27 -3.92
CA ILE A 14 12.64 -17.54 -3.86
C ILE A 14 12.89 -16.26 -3.07
N ASP A 15 13.11 -15.16 -3.79
CA ASP A 15 13.15 -13.84 -3.19
C ASP A 15 11.75 -13.22 -3.23
N PRO A 16 11.13 -12.87 -2.08
CA PRO A 16 9.79 -12.28 -2.06
C PRO A 16 9.71 -10.89 -2.72
N THR A 17 10.86 -10.24 -2.97
CA THR A 17 10.96 -8.97 -3.70
C THR A 17 10.98 -9.16 -5.21
N TRP A 18 11.40 -10.33 -5.71
CA TRP A 18 11.44 -10.66 -7.14
C TRP A 18 10.07 -11.14 -7.61
N ARG A 19 9.10 -10.22 -7.54
CA ARG A 19 7.76 -10.46 -8.04
C ARG A 19 7.72 -10.29 -9.55
N ASP A 20 6.92 -11.12 -10.18
CA ASP A 20 6.53 -10.90 -11.57
C ASP A 20 5.71 -9.61 -11.65
N VAL A 21 6.19 -8.69 -12.49
CA VAL A 21 5.62 -7.35 -12.62
C VAL A 21 4.35 -7.40 -13.49
N PHE A 22 4.18 -8.45 -14.29
CA PHE A 22 3.04 -8.60 -15.17
C PHE A 22 1.94 -9.47 -14.56
N PRO A 23 0.68 -9.28 -15.01
CA PRO A 23 -0.45 -10.05 -14.52
C PRO A 23 -0.22 -11.57 -14.64
N LYS A 24 -0.47 -12.27 -13.54
CA LYS A 24 -0.38 -13.74 -13.48
C LYS A 24 -1.65 -14.35 -14.10
N ASN A 25 -1.45 -15.26 -15.05
CA ASN A 25 -2.54 -16.07 -15.58
C ASN A 25 -3.14 -16.95 -14.47
N ASP A 26 -4.44 -17.16 -14.52
CA ASP A 26 -5.12 -18.16 -13.71
C ASP A 26 -4.99 -19.56 -14.34
N VAL A 27 -5.57 -20.57 -13.68
CA VAL A 27 -5.57 -21.96 -14.16
C VAL A 27 -6.63 -22.25 -15.23
N LEU A 28 -7.51 -21.29 -15.53
CA LEU A 28 -8.66 -21.41 -16.44
C LEU A 28 -8.48 -20.63 -17.76
N GLY A 29 -7.37 -19.89 -17.92
CA GLY A 29 -7.04 -19.11 -19.11
C GLY A 29 -7.37 -17.60 -19.04
N GLY A 30 -7.64 -17.05 -17.85
CA GLY A 30 -7.74 -15.62 -17.55
C GLY A 30 -6.60 -15.12 -16.66
N TYR A 31 -6.81 -14.04 -15.92
CA TYR A 31 -5.88 -13.51 -14.92
C TYR A 31 -6.46 -13.58 -13.51
N ILE A 32 -5.60 -13.76 -12.50
CA ILE A 32 -6.00 -13.87 -11.08
C ILE A 32 -6.81 -12.63 -10.60
N GLY A 33 -6.60 -11.47 -11.24
CA GLY A 33 -7.27 -10.23 -10.89
C GLY A 33 -8.67 -10.02 -11.51
N ASP A 34 -9.05 -10.76 -12.55
CA ASP A 34 -10.21 -10.39 -13.40
C ASP A 34 -11.56 -10.35 -12.67
N GLY A 35 -11.67 -10.98 -11.49
CA GLY A 35 -12.87 -10.94 -10.63
C GLY A 35 -12.97 -9.73 -9.70
N HIS A 36 -11.99 -8.83 -9.70
CA HIS A 36 -11.91 -7.69 -8.78
C HIS A 36 -12.06 -6.34 -9.52
N PRO A 37 -12.58 -5.29 -8.84
CA PRO A 37 -12.68 -3.96 -9.42
C PRO A 37 -11.29 -3.35 -9.64
N LEU A 38 -11.19 -2.37 -10.54
CA LEU A 38 -9.96 -1.60 -10.70
C LEU A 38 -9.73 -0.73 -9.45
N CYS A 39 -8.46 -0.59 -9.05
CA CYS A 39 -8.10 0.29 -7.93
C CYS A 39 -8.40 1.77 -8.22
N GLU A 40 -8.43 2.16 -9.50
CA GLU A 40 -8.82 3.51 -9.94
C GLU A 40 -10.31 3.80 -9.73
N ASP A 41 -11.15 2.76 -9.76
CA ASP A 41 -12.59 2.89 -9.60
C ASP A 41 -13.01 2.92 -8.12
N LEU A 42 -12.05 2.78 -7.20
CA LEU A 42 -12.34 2.90 -5.78
C LEU A 42 -12.72 4.35 -5.44
N PRO A 43 -13.72 4.57 -4.57
CA PRO A 43 -14.11 5.90 -4.17
C PRO A 43 -12.97 6.64 -3.50
N GLU A 44 -12.87 7.94 -3.74
CA GLU A 44 -11.89 8.80 -3.09
C GLU A 44 -11.96 8.66 -1.56
N LYS A 45 -10.77 8.66 -0.93
CA LYS A 45 -10.62 8.57 0.53
C LYS A 45 -11.34 7.35 1.12
N MET A 46 -11.22 6.21 0.45
CA MET A 46 -11.89 4.96 0.85
C MET A 46 -11.57 4.54 2.29
N PHE A 47 -10.43 4.95 2.83
CA PHE A 47 -10.04 4.71 4.22
C PHE A 47 -10.99 5.32 5.26
N LEU A 48 -11.77 6.35 4.89
CA LEU A 48 -12.80 6.96 5.76
C LEU A 48 -14.21 6.41 5.50
N LYS A 49 -14.38 5.57 4.49
CA LYS A 49 -15.70 5.08 4.10
C LYS A 49 -16.09 3.86 4.93
N LYS A 50 -17.40 3.61 4.98
CA LYS A 50 -17.96 2.41 5.60
C LYS A 50 -17.30 1.15 5.03
N GLY A 51 -16.90 0.25 5.91
CA GLY A 51 -16.24 -1.01 5.57
C GLY A 51 -14.72 -0.92 5.51
N ALA A 52 -14.12 0.27 5.66
CA ALA A 52 -12.68 0.39 5.85
C ALA A 52 -12.23 -0.38 7.10
N VAL A 53 -11.19 -1.20 6.96
CA VAL A 53 -10.66 -2.03 8.03
C VAL A 53 -9.27 -1.54 8.41
N TYR A 54 -9.03 -1.46 9.71
CA TYR A 54 -7.74 -1.08 10.29
C TYR A 54 -7.22 -2.20 11.16
N ARG A 55 -5.94 -2.51 11.01
CA ARG A 55 -5.23 -3.52 11.81
C ARG A 55 -4.20 -2.85 12.70
N PHE A 56 -4.16 -3.23 13.97
CA PHE A 56 -3.25 -2.65 14.95
C PHE A 56 -1.82 -3.13 14.73
N LEU A 57 -0.87 -2.19 14.67
CA LEU A 57 0.57 -2.46 14.57
C LEU A 57 1.32 -2.19 15.89
N GLY A 58 0.63 -1.67 16.91
CA GLY A 58 1.26 -1.32 18.17
C GLY A 58 2.15 -0.09 18.03
N THR A 59 3.46 -0.27 18.22
CA THR A 59 4.48 0.80 18.14
C THR A 59 5.27 0.78 16.84
N SER A 60 5.06 -0.22 15.97
CA SER A 60 5.74 -0.29 14.68
C SER A 60 5.16 0.71 13.69
N LYS A 61 6.03 1.44 13.03
CA LYS A 61 5.70 2.35 11.93
C LYS A 61 5.57 1.64 10.58
N LEU A 62 6.11 0.43 10.47
CA LEU A 62 6.25 -0.29 9.21
C LEU A 62 4.93 -0.97 8.83
N SER A 63 4.52 -0.78 7.58
CA SER A 63 3.37 -1.46 7.01
C SER A 63 3.73 -2.93 6.75
N GLU A 64 2.96 -3.85 7.33
CA GLU A 64 3.17 -5.28 7.16
C GLU A 64 2.45 -5.83 5.90
N LEU A 65 1.34 -5.21 5.49
CA LEU A 65 0.54 -5.60 4.31
C LEU A 65 0.92 -4.81 3.05
N GLY A 66 1.31 -3.55 3.20
CA GLY A 66 1.47 -2.60 2.10
C GLY A 66 2.75 -2.76 1.25
N GLY A 67 3.47 -3.87 1.40
CA GLY A 67 4.77 -4.09 0.77
C GLY A 67 5.95 -3.75 1.68
N GLN A 68 7.13 -4.23 1.30
CA GLN A 68 8.34 -4.13 2.12
C GLN A 68 8.84 -2.69 2.17
N ASP A 69 8.43 -1.96 3.21
CA ASP A 69 9.10 -0.72 3.59
C ASP A 69 10.56 -1.04 3.95
N PRO A 70 11.54 -0.25 3.49
CA PRO A 70 12.93 -0.38 3.91
C PRO A 70 13.02 -0.36 5.45
N PRO A 71 13.76 -1.29 6.09
CA PRO A 71 13.86 -1.35 7.56
C PRO A 71 14.32 -0.04 8.21
N GLU A 72 15.06 0.78 7.46
CA GLU A 72 15.54 2.09 7.89
C GLU A 72 14.39 3.06 8.22
N PHE A 73 13.20 2.86 7.64
CA PHE A 73 12.04 3.73 7.84
C PHE A 73 11.46 3.63 9.26
N GLU A 74 11.78 2.58 10.01
CA GLU A 74 11.32 2.44 11.39
C GLU A 74 11.99 3.46 12.32
N THR A 75 13.28 3.71 12.10
CA THR A 75 14.13 4.56 12.97
C THR A 75 14.25 5.99 12.46
N ARG A 76 13.82 6.25 11.23
CA ARG A 76 13.89 7.56 10.59
C ARG A 76 12.74 8.47 11.04
N ASP A 77 13.08 9.73 11.30
CA ASP A 77 12.12 10.76 11.70
C ASP A 77 11.62 11.60 10.51
N ASP A 78 12.24 11.46 9.34
CA ASP A 78 11.82 12.11 8.09
C ASP A 78 10.72 11.34 7.35
N VAL A 79 10.32 10.17 7.86
CA VAL A 79 9.18 9.42 7.33
C VAL A 79 7.89 10.05 7.84
N GLU A 80 7.17 10.73 6.95
CA GLU A 80 5.87 11.30 7.26
C GLU A 80 4.80 10.21 7.37
N ILE A 81 4.27 10.03 8.58
CA ILE A 81 3.10 9.18 8.85
C ILE A 81 1.92 10.11 9.11
N LEU A 82 0.73 9.71 8.65
CA LEU A 82 -0.47 10.50 8.90
C LEU A 82 -0.84 10.46 10.39
N THR A 83 -0.48 11.50 11.13
CA THR A 83 -0.95 11.70 12.50
C THR A 83 -2.38 12.25 12.50
N LEU A 84 -3.28 11.53 13.17
CA LEU A 84 -4.69 11.91 13.23
C LEU A 84 -4.92 13.08 14.19
N ASP A 85 -5.72 14.05 13.74
CA ASP A 85 -6.12 15.19 14.56
C ASP A 85 -6.90 14.74 15.81
N GLY A 86 -6.71 15.45 16.92
CA GLY A 86 -7.39 15.16 18.19
C GLY A 86 -8.92 15.09 18.06
N ASN A 87 -9.50 15.89 17.17
CA ASN A 87 -10.94 15.94 16.95
C ASN A 87 -11.40 15.16 15.71
N SER A 88 -10.57 14.26 15.17
CA SER A 88 -10.94 13.38 14.06
C SER A 88 -11.89 12.28 14.54
N ALA A 89 -12.95 12.03 13.76
CA ALA A 89 -13.86 10.93 14.01
C ALA A 89 -13.15 9.57 13.87
N LEU A 90 -12.17 9.46 12.97
CA LEU A 90 -11.36 8.24 12.80
C LEU A 90 -10.50 7.99 14.03
N LYS A 91 -9.88 9.05 14.60
CA LYS A 91 -9.09 8.92 15.82
C LYS A 91 -9.93 8.43 17.00
N GLY A 92 -11.10 9.01 17.20
CA GLY A 92 -12.02 8.58 18.26
C GLY A 92 -12.41 7.10 18.12
N LEU A 93 -12.66 6.65 16.88
CA LEU A 93 -13.02 5.27 16.57
C LEU A 93 -11.86 4.28 16.82
N LEU A 94 -10.63 4.64 16.44
CA LEU A 94 -9.45 3.78 16.64
C LEU A 94 -8.95 3.77 18.10
N CYS A 95 -9.03 4.90 18.79
CA CYS A 95 -8.65 5.02 20.21
C CYS A 95 -9.66 4.28 21.11
N ASN A 96 -10.95 4.26 20.76
CA ASN A 96 -12.03 3.66 21.57
C ASN A 96 -11.89 4.01 23.06
N GLU A 97 -11.92 5.31 23.34
CA GLU A 97 -11.63 5.88 24.66
C GLU A 97 -12.59 5.37 25.72
N GLN A 98 -12.04 4.82 26.82
CA GLN A 98 -12.78 4.39 28.00
C GLN A 98 -12.09 4.99 29.23
N GLU A 99 -12.83 5.78 30.01
CA GLU A 99 -12.33 6.42 31.25
C GLU A 99 -11.08 7.31 31.03
N GLY A 100 -10.94 7.95 29.87
CA GLY A 100 -9.79 8.81 29.55
C GLY A 100 -8.56 8.08 29.02
N VAL A 101 -8.65 6.77 28.80
CA VAL A 101 -7.58 5.94 28.24
C VAL A 101 -8.02 5.29 26.94
N CYS A 102 -7.18 5.37 25.89
CA CYS A 102 -7.44 4.68 24.63
C CYS A 102 -7.33 3.15 24.81
N LYS A 103 -8.41 2.44 24.49
CA LYS A 103 -8.45 0.98 24.47
C LYS A 103 -8.36 0.46 23.03
N TYR A 104 -7.13 0.30 22.56
CA TYR A 104 -6.82 -0.17 21.22
C TYR A 104 -7.31 -1.60 20.98
N ALA A 105 -8.13 -1.78 19.94
CA ALA A 105 -8.54 -3.10 19.45
C ALA A 105 -7.59 -3.55 18.32
N ASN A 106 -7.35 -4.86 18.21
CA ASN A 106 -6.46 -5.43 17.20
C ASN A 106 -6.94 -5.21 15.76
N SER A 107 -8.26 -5.16 15.57
CA SER A 107 -8.90 -4.89 14.28
C SER A 107 -10.12 -4.03 14.50
N VAL A 108 -10.29 -3.00 13.66
CA VAL A 108 -11.41 -2.05 13.74
C VAL A 108 -11.99 -1.87 12.35
N THR A 109 -13.32 -1.96 12.24
CA THR A 109 -14.03 -1.69 10.99
C THR A 109 -14.86 -0.43 11.11
N VAL A 110 -14.74 0.46 10.13
CA VAL A 110 -15.50 1.71 10.06
C VAL A 110 -16.96 1.40 9.72
N GLY A 111 -17.88 1.69 10.63
CA GLY A 111 -19.31 1.37 10.47
C GLY A 111 -20.11 2.35 9.61
N THR A 112 -19.64 3.60 9.48
CA THR A 112 -20.30 4.70 8.77
C THR A 112 -19.28 5.52 8.00
N ASN A 113 -19.72 6.27 6.99
CA ASN A 113 -18.82 7.20 6.32
C ASN A 113 -18.40 8.31 7.30
N LEU A 114 -17.09 8.48 7.46
CA LEU A 114 -16.52 9.52 8.31
C LEU A 114 -16.17 10.74 7.46
N GLU A 115 -16.46 11.92 7.98
CA GLU A 115 -16.00 13.18 7.39
C GLU A 115 -14.50 13.32 7.62
N CYS A 116 -13.78 13.76 6.59
CA CYS A 116 -12.34 13.97 6.71
C CYS A 116 -12.05 15.20 7.58
N LYS A 117 -10.94 15.18 8.33
CA LYS A 117 -10.50 16.34 9.09
C LYS A 117 -9.00 16.60 8.99
N GLY A 118 -8.64 17.86 8.78
CA GLY A 118 -7.24 18.30 8.77
C GLY A 118 -6.42 17.57 7.70
N ALA A 119 -5.38 16.85 8.13
CA ALA A 119 -4.46 16.13 7.24
C ALA A 119 -5.15 15.01 6.46
N GLU A 120 -6.18 14.37 7.02
CA GLU A 120 -6.96 13.32 6.33
C GLU A 120 -7.61 13.82 5.04
N CYS A 121 -7.91 15.12 4.95
CA CYS A 121 -8.52 15.70 3.75
C CYS A 121 -7.53 15.94 2.62
N ARG A 122 -6.22 15.97 2.91
CA ARG A 122 -5.15 16.31 1.97
C ARG A 122 -4.46 15.09 1.36
N VAL A 123 -4.85 13.90 1.80
CA VAL A 123 -4.32 12.63 1.32
C VAL A 123 -5.39 11.87 0.56
N ASP A 124 -5.00 11.20 -0.52
CA ASP A 124 -5.90 10.37 -1.32
C ASP A 124 -6.13 9.00 -0.67
N THR A 125 -5.06 8.44 -0.09
CA THR A 125 -5.05 7.15 0.60
C THR A 125 -3.99 7.13 1.70
N VAL A 126 -4.07 6.13 2.57
CA VAL A 126 -3.15 5.94 3.71
C VAL A 126 -2.69 4.50 3.78
N ARG A 127 -1.46 4.26 4.24
CA ARG A 127 -0.97 2.91 4.58
C ARG A 127 -1.00 2.70 6.08
N VAL A 128 -0.38 3.62 6.82
CA VAL A 128 -0.30 3.61 8.28
C VAL A 128 -0.78 4.96 8.81
N VAL A 129 -1.52 4.94 9.92
CA VAL A 129 -1.99 6.13 10.64
C VAL A 129 -1.51 6.09 12.09
N ASP A 130 -1.18 7.27 12.62
CA ASP A 130 -0.75 7.46 14.00
C ASP A 130 -1.90 7.99 14.88
N VAL A 131 -2.19 7.24 15.93
CA VAL A 131 -3.24 7.46 16.93
C VAL A 131 -2.58 7.79 18.28
N GLY A 132 -1.70 8.79 18.31
CA GLY A 132 -1.08 9.27 19.55
C GLY A 132 0.05 8.36 20.06
N GLY A 133 0.96 7.96 19.15
CA GLY A 133 2.09 7.07 19.45
C GLY A 133 1.73 5.59 19.34
N ARG A 134 0.63 5.28 18.68
CA ARG A 134 0.19 3.92 18.34
C ARG A 134 -0.27 3.88 16.90
N PHE A 135 0.10 2.82 16.19
CA PHE A 135 -0.06 2.76 14.74
C PHE A 135 -1.13 1.75 14.33
N TYR A 136 -1.91 2.15 13.33
CA TYR A 136 -2.85 1.27 12.64
C TYR A 136 -2.53 1.24 11.16
N GLU A 137 -2.57 0.06 10.58
CA GLU A 137 -2.47 -0.17 9.15
C GLU A 137 -3.87 -0.22 8.52
N TYR A 138 -4.07 0.53 7.44
CA TYR A 138 -5.29 0.44 6.65
C TYR A 138 -5.22 -0.78 5.73
N VAL A 139 -6.20 -1.67 5.85
CA VAL A 139 -6.35 -2.82 4.98
C VAL A 139 -7.14 -2.39 3.73
N ARG A 140 -6.41 -2.14 2.65
CA ARG A 140 -7.02 -1.81 1.35
C ARG A 140 -7.93 -2.96 0.89
N PRO A 141 -9.14 -2.69 0.37
CA PRO A 141 -9.95 -3.73 -0.26
C PRO A 141 -9.22 -4.32 -1.47
N SER A 142 -9.57 -5.56 -1.83
CA SER A 142 -9.03 -6.18 -3.03
C SER A 142 -9.44 -5.43 -4.29
N CYS A 143 -8.45 -4.99 -5.06
CA CYS A 143 -8.64 -4.30 -6.32
C CYS A 143 -7.44 -4.61 -7.25
N VAL A 144 -7.62 -4.35 -8.55
CA VAL A 144 -6.61 -4.60 -9.59
C VAL A 144 -6.00 -3.31 -10.07
N GLU A 145 -4.68 -3.32 -10.19
CA GLU A 145 -3.92 -2.27 -10.87
C GLU A 145 -3.60 -2.76 -12.27
N GLN A 146 -3.88 -1.93 -13.28
CA GLN A 146 -3.56 -2.30 -14.66
C GLN A 146 -2.05 -2.22 -14.88
N ALA A 147 -1.51 -3.20 -15.60
CA ALA A 147 -0.11 -3.17 -16.03
C ALA A 147 0.16 -2.01 -17.00
N PHE A 148 -0.86 -1.61 -17.78
CA PHE A 148 -0.82 -0.48 -18.70
C PHE A 148 -2.05 0.39 -18.48
N TYR A 149 -1.84 1.70 -18.45
CA TYR A 149 -2.89 2.68 -18.21
C TYR A 149 -2.64 3.92 -19.08
N ASN A 150 -3.72 4.65 -19.35
CA ASN A 150 -3.65 5.84 -20.18
C ASN A 150 -2.98 6.99 -19.42
N GLY A 151 -2.17 7.78 -20.13
CA GLY A 151 -1.50 8.94 -19.53
C GLY A 151 -0.35 8.59 -18.57
N ALA A 152 0.23 7.40 -18.69
CA ALA A 152 1.36 6.98 -17.87
C ALA A 152 2.55 7.94 -17.95
N LYS A 153 3.16 8.22 -16.80
CA LYS A 153 4.34 9.09 -16.72
C LYS A 153 5.59 8.27 -16.42
N LYS A 154 6.59 8.39 -17.30
CA LYS A 154 7.90 7.79 -17.06
C LYS A 154 8.61 8.54 -15.92
N ILE A 155 8.94 7.83 -14.85
CA ILE A 155 9.76 8.32 -13.75
C ILE A 155 11.12 7.63 -13.84
N SER A 156 12.18 8.44 -13.79
CA SER A 156 13.55 7.96 -13.74
C SER A 156 14.25 8.69 -12.62
N GLN A 157 14.98 7.96 -11.77
CA GLN A 157 15.91 8.61 -10.88
C GLN A 157 17.07 9.20 -11.67
N LYS A 158 17.71 10.23 -11.10
CA LYS A 158 18.90 10.88 -11.69
C LYS A 158 20.08 9.90 -11.78
N GLU A 159 20.11 8.93 -10.87
CA GLU A 159 21.11 7.87 -10.80
C GLU A 159 20.75 6.71 -11.74
N ARG A 160 21.67 6.36 -12.64
CA ARG A 160 21.43 5.47 -13.80
C ARG A 160 21.23 3.99 -13.46
N HIS A 161 21.38 3.59 -12.20
CA HIS A 161 21.34 2.19 -11.76
C HIS A 161 19.92 1.67 -11.59
N TRP A 162 18.94 2.56 -11.41
CA TRP A 162 17.54 2.19 -11.23
C TRP A 162 16.82 2.20 -12.57
N PRO A 163 16.07 1.13 -12.91
CA PRO A 163 15.28 1.12 -14.13
C PRO A 163 14.23 2.24 -14.07
N ALA A 164 14.01 2.90 -15.21
CA ALA A 164 12.90 3.82 -15.32
C ALA A 164 11.58 3.05 -15.17
N VAL A 165 10.67 3.58 -14.35
CA VAL A 165 9.36 3.00 -14.10
C VAL A 165 8.28 3.88 -14.72
N CYS A 166 7.10 3.33 -14.86
CA CYS A 166 5.94 4.03 -15.37
C CYS A 166 5.00 4.17 -14.19
N ALA A 167 4.69 5.41 -13.83
CA ALA A 167 3.83 5.74 -12.71
C ALA A 167 2.45 6.14 -13.18
N ASN A 168 1.46 5.64 -12.46
CA ASN A 168 0.08 6.02 -12.62
C ASN A 168 -0.14 7.40 -11.98
N PRO A 169 -0.64 8.41 -12.71
CA PRO A 169 -0.87 9.73 -12.13
C PRO A 169 -2.06 9.76 -11.15
N SER A 170 -2.95 8.76 -11.20
CA SER A 170 -4.17 8.68 -10.38
C SER A 170 -4.00 7.79 -9.14
N LEU A 171 -2.99 6.91 -9.12
CA LEU A 171 -2.75 5.96 -8.04
C LEU A 171 -1.27 6.00 -7.62
N PRO A 172 -0.95 5.75 -6.33
CA PRO A 172 0.43 5.74 -5.84
C PRO A 172 1.17 4.45 -6.20
N VAL A 173 1.12 4.05 -7.48
CA VAL A 173 1.75 2.83 -8.00
C VAL A 173 2.52 3.09 -9.29
N ALA A 174 3.61 2.34 -9.45
CA ALA A 174 4.44 2.40 -10.64
C ALA A 174 4.91 0.99 -11.00
N LEU A 175 4.76 0.61 -12.26
CA LEU A 175 5.09 -0.71 -12.78
C LEU A 175 5.91 -0.62 -14.07
N GLY A 176 6.44 -1.78 -14.47
CA GLY A 176 7.40 -1.92 -15.56
C GLY A 176 6.78 -1.79 -16.94
N ALA A 177 7.41 -0.95 -17.76
CA ALA A 177 7.16 -0.65 -19.18
C ALA A 177 6.11 0.42 -19.49
N CYS A 178 6.55 1.48 -20.17
CA CYS A 178 5.71 2.59 -20.61
C CYS A 178 5.38 2.35 -22.07
N CYS A 179 4.09 2.34 -22.42
CA CYS A 179 3.69 2.42 -23.81
C CYS A 179 3.96 3.83 -24.34
N LEU A 180 4.72 3.95 -25.43
CA LEU A 180 4.83 5.20 -26.17
C LEU A 180 3.58 5.36 -27.04
N SER A 181 2.88 6.48 -26.92
CA SER A 181 1.69 6.80 -27.72
C SER A 181 1.99 6.93 -29.22
N ASN A 182 3.27 6.97 -29.60
CA ASN A 182 3.73 7.21 -30.96
C ASN A 182 4.61 6.04 -31.45
N LYS A 183 3.97 4.99 -31.94
CA LYS A 183 4.46 4.19 -33.07
C LYS A 183 3.30 3.83 -33.97
N HIS A 184 2.82 4.82 -34.73
CA HIS A 184 2.37 4.55 -36.09
C HIS A 184 3.63 4.51 -36.95
N GLU A 185 4.04 3.30 -37.31
CA GLU A 185 4.88 3.03 -38.49
C GLU A 185 4.36 1.74 -39.14
#